data_AF-A0A1Q4E3H2-F1
#
_entry.id   AF-A0A1Q4E3H2-F1
#
_cell.length_a   1.000
_cell.length_b   1.000
_cell.length_c   1.000
_cell.angle_alpha   90.00
_cell.angle_beta   90.00
_cell.angle_gamma   90.00
#
_symmetry.space_group_name_H-M   'P 1'
#
loop_
_entity.id
_entity.type
_entity.pdbx_description
1 polymer ?
#
loop_
_entity_poly.entity_id
_entity_poly.type
_entity_poly.pdbx_seq_one_letter_code
_entity_poly.pdbx_strand_id
1 'polypeptide(L)'
;MDSLPWSEKARLGLLPLIRNGRATLSIMEMVTAETDRRSPMLPGVAEGEAPRVEYACERCGGVAVTRDAWAEWDVSSQAWALSETFDFAFCHQCHRETRLAVRPVG
;
A
#
# COMPACT_ATOMS: atom_id res chain seq x y z
N MET A 1 -29.91 -3.56 -25.51
CA MET A 1 -28.64 -2.80 -25.47
C MET A 1 -28.09 -3.09 -24.10
N ASP A 2 -27.51 -4.29 -23.97
CA ASP A 2 -27.35 -4.97 -22.70
C ASP A 2 -25.86 -5.20 -22.44
N SER A 3 -25.37 -4.56 -21.39
CA SER A 3 -23.99 -4.59 -20.94
C SER A 3 -23.71 -5.93 -20.28
N LEU A 4 -22.91 -6.77 -20.93
CA LEU A 4 -22.39 -7.99 -20.31
C LEU A 4 -21.41 -7.65 -19.17
N PRO A 5 -21.42 -8.39 -18.05
CA PRO A 5 -20.48 -8.22 -16.96
C PRO A 5 -19.04 -8.53 -17.41
N TRP A 6 -18.09 -7.74 -16.92
CA TRP A 6 -16.69 -7.65 -17.35
C TRP A 6 -15.82 -8.91 -17.17
N SER A 7 -16.39 -10.05 -16.74
CA SER A 7 -15.66 -11.28 -16.39
C SER A 7 -15.35 -12.24 -17.56
N GLU A 8 -15.65 -11.88 -18.81
CA GLU A 8 -15.53 -12.78 -19.98
C GLU A 8 -14.73 -12.18 -21.16
N LYS A 9 -13.66 -11.40 -20.89
CA LYS A 9 -12.76 -10.89 -21.95
C LYS A 9 -11.42 -11.60 -22.09
N ALA A 10 -11.15 -12.66 -21.32
CA ALA A 10 -9.85 -13.33 -21.31
C ALA A 10 -9.83 -14.70 -22.02
N ARG A 11 -10.73 -14.93 -22.98
CA ARG A 11 -10.72 -16.15 -23.80
C ARG A 11 -11.09 -15.78 -25.23
N LEU A 12 -10.11 -15.43 -26.05
CA LEU A 12 -10.07 -15.54 -27.52
C LEU A 12 -8.84 -14.75 -28.01
N GLY A 13 -7.72 -15.46 -28.18
CA GLY A 13 -6.44 -14.91 -28.59
C GLY A 13 -5.47 -16.00 -29.01
N LEU A 14 -5.89 -16.74 -30.03
CA LEU A 14 -5.15 -17.61 -30.97
C LEU A 14 -3.62 -17.72 -30.80
N LEU A 15 -3.18 -18.97 -30.64
CA LEU A 15 -1.80 -19.45 -30.75
C LEU A 15 -1.23 -19.23 -32.16
N PRO A 16 0.02 -18.75 -32.34
CA PRO A 16 0.76 -18.94 -33.57
C PRO A 16 1.45 -20.33 -33.60
N LEU A 17 1.22 -21.02 -34.72
CA LEU A 17 1.80 -22.30 -35.13
C LEU A 17 3.34 -22.22 -35.26
N ILE A 18 4.02 -23.28 -34.82
CA ILE A 18 5.47 -23.49 -34.95
C ILE A 18 5.82 -24.07 -36.33
N ARG A 19 6.87 -23.52 -36.99
CA ARG A 19 7.86 -24.19 -37.89
C ARG A 19 8.85 -23.11 -38.39
N ASN A 20 10.18 -23.24 -38.47
CA ASN A 20 11.16 -24.28 -38.17
C ASN A 20 12.57 -23.60 -38.18
N GLY A 21 13.46 -23.97 -37.27
CA GLY A 21 14.91 -24.03 -37.58
C GLY A 21 15.89 -23.13 -36.80
N ARG A 22 16.27 -23.53 -35.57
CA ARG A 22 17.66 -23.87 -35.21
C ARG A 22 17.71 -24.39 -33.76
N ALA A 23 18.63 -25.31 -33.54
CA ALA A 23 18.72 -26.17 -32.38
C ALA A 23 18.96 -25.44 -31.04
N THR A 24 18.16 -25.87 -30.06
CA THR A 24 18.46 -26.13 -28.64
C THR A 24 19.54 -25.30 -27.95
N LEU A 25 19.11 -24.45 -27.02
CA LEU A 25 19.73 -24.33 -25.70
C LEU A 25 18.62 -24.40 -24.63
N SER A 26 18.88 -25.24 -23.63
CA SER A 26 18.00 -25.68 -22.54
C SER A 26 17.42 -24.52 -21.73
N ILE A 27 16.10 -24.45 -21.54
CA ILE A 27 15.48 -23.59 -20.50
C ILE A 27 15.22 -24.42 -19.23
N MET A 28 16.03 -25.47 -19.00
CA MET A 28 16.16 -26.09 -17.69
C MET A 28 17.42 -25.55 -17.00
N GLU A 29 17.70 -24.24 -17.11
CA GLU A 29 18.80 -23.54 -16.42
C GLU A 29 18.48 -22.04 -16.21
N MET A 30 17.34 -21.73 -15.60
CA MET A 30 17.16 -20.44 -14.91
C MET A 30 16.47 -20.63 -13.55
N VAL A 31 16.79 -21.74 -12.87
CA VAL A 31 16.53 -21.92 -11.43
C VAL A 31 17.82 -21.59 -10.69
N THR A 32 18.24 -20.33 -10.70
CA THR A 32 19.18 -19.77 -9.71
C THR A 32 19.09 -18.25 -9.75
N ALA A 33 18.14 -17.71 -8.99
CA ALA A 33 18.18 -16.42 -8.29
C ALA A 33 16.72 -15.98 -8.06
N GLU A 34 15.98 -16.82 -7.33
CA GLU A 34 14.95 -16.32 -6.43
C GLU A 34 15.70 -15.41 -5.44
N THR A 35 15.90 -14.14 -5.81
CA THR A 35 16.36 -13.12 -4.88
C THR A 35 15.27 -13.02 -3.84
N ASP A 36 15.48 -13.77 -2.78
CA ASP A 36 15.01 -13.53 -1.44
C ASP A 36 14.82 -12.02 -1.26
N ARG A 37 13.57 -11.53 -1.40
CA ARG A 37 13.20 -10.14 -1.07
C ARG A 37 13.16 -9.94 0.44
N ARG A 38 13.90 -10.75 1.20
CA ARG A 38 14.26 -10.42 2.55
C ARG A 38 15.33 -9.35 2.44
N SER A 39 14.90 -8.10 2.55
CA SER A 39 15.78 -7.00 2.89
C SER A 39 16.77 -7.51 3.95
N PRO A 40 18.09 -7.36 3.76
CA PRO A 40 19.01 -7.65 4.83
C PRO A 40 18.62 -6.73 5.98
N MET A 41 18.01 -7.32 7.01
CA MET A 41 17.79 -6.67 8.29
C MET A 41 19.17 -6.24 8.77
N LEU A 42 19.48 -4.96 8.64
CA LEU A 42 20.69 -4.40 9.20
C LEU A 42 20.61 -4.59 10.72
N PRO A 43 21.59 -5.24 11.36
CA PRO A 43 21.60 -5.37 12.79
C PRO A 43 21.87 -3.99 13.40
N GLY A 44 20.86 -3.44 14.08
CA GLY A 44 21.05 -2.41 15.09
C GLY A 44 21.22 -0.99 14.55
N VAL A 45 20.21 -0.45 13.88
CA VAL A 45 19.80 0.90 14.29
C VAL A 45 19.12 0.73 15.63
N ALA A 46 19.73 1.25 16.70
CA ALA A 46 18.95 1.68 17.85
C ALA A 46 18.08 2.83 17.33
N GLU A 47 16.96 2.49 16.68
CA GLU A 47 15.90 3.42 16.36
C GLU A 47 15.46 4.00 17.69
N GLY A 48 15.97 5.20 17.99
CA GLY A 48 15.50 5.96 19.14
C GLY A 48 13.98 6.06 19.02
N GLU A 49 13.29 5.71 20.09
CA GLU A 49 11.83 5.79 20.16
C GLU A 49 11.39 7.15 19.63
N ALA A 50 10.63 7.17 18.53
CA ALA A 50 10.11 8.42 18.01
C ALA A 50 9.29 9.10 19.11
N PRO A 51 9.44 10.43 19.30
CA PRO A 51 8.74 11.14 20.36
C PRO A 51 7.23 10.90 20.24
N ARG A 52 6.60 10.53 21.35
CA ARG A 52 5.14 10.38 21.43
C ARG A 52 4.50 11.75 21.23
N VAL A 53 3.51 11.81 20.36
CA VAL A 53 2.76 13.05 20.10
C VAL A 53 1.26 12.79 20.11
N GLU A 54 0.50 13.84 20.42
CA GLU A 54 -0.94 13.91 20.20
C GLU A 54 -1.24 14.92 19.10
N TYR A 55 -2.31 14.66 18.34
CA TYR A 55 -2.90 15.61 17.41
C TYR A 55 -4.14 16.25 18.04
N ALA A 56 -4.19 17.57 18.03
CA ALA A 56 -5.31 18.34 18.56
C ALA A 56 -5.90 19.26 17.47
N CYS A 57 -7.21 19.51 17.55
CA CYS A 57 -7.87 20.53 16.75
C CYS A 57 -7.28 21.91 17.06
N GLU A 58 -6.78 22.62 16.05
CA GLU A 58 -6.25 23.99 16.23
C GLU A 58 -7.28 24.97 16.79
N ARG A 59 -8.58 24.73 16.56
CA ARG A 59 -9.64 25.65 16.98
C ARG A 59 -10.07 25.46 18.44
N CYS A 60 -10.35 24.23 18.83
CA CYS A 60 -10.93 23.93 20.15
C CYS A 60 -9.97 23.21 21.10
N GLY A 61 -8.80 22.79 20.62
CA GLY A 61 -7.82 22.03 21.39
C GLY A 61 -8.19 20.58 21.69
N GLY A 62 -9.37 20.11 21.26
CA GLY A 62 -9.83 18.74 21.45
C GLY A 62 -9.05 17.73 20.60
N VAL A 63 -8.85 16.53 21.14
CA VAL A 63 -8.03 15.46 20.55
C VAL A 63 -8.83 14.41 19.76
N ALA A 64 -10.16 14.56 19.66
CA ALA A 64 -10.99 13.65 18.89
C ALA A 64 -11.00 14.15 17.45
N VAL A 65 -9.93 13.84 16.72
CA VAL A 65 -9.68 14.30 15.36
C VAL A 65 -9.45 13.13 14.42
N THR A 66 -9.85 13.27 13.17
CA THR A 66 -9.58 12.33 12.08
C THR A 66 -8.96 13.06 10.90
N ARG A 67 -8.25 12.33 10.04
CA ARG A 67 -7.81 12.81 8.73
C ARG A 67 -8.22 11.83 7.65
N ASP A 68 -8.32 12.32 6.43
CA ASP A 68 -8.54 11.44 5.29
C ASP A 68 -7.29 10.65 4.96
N ALA A 69 -7.49 9.42 4.52
CA ALA A 69 -6.41 8.55 4.11
C ALA A 69 -6.86 7.55 3.04
N TRP A 70 -5.89 7.12 2.24
CA TRP A 70 -6.07 6.04 1.28
C TRP A 70 -5.50 4.75 1.88
N ALA A 71 -6.32 3.70 1.87
CA ALA A 71 -5.91 2.36 2.27
C ALA A 71 -6.05 1.40 1.10
N GLU A 72 -5.08 0.51 0.95
CA GLU A 72 -5.02 -0.47 -0.13
C GLU A 72 -5.08 -1.88 0.43
N TRP A 73 -5.69 -2.78 -0.33
CA TRP A 73 -5.72 -4.19 0.04
C TRP A 73 -4.36 -4.82 -0.28
N ASP A 74 -3.61 -5.20 0.76
CA ASP A 74 -2.40 -5.99 0.59
C ASP A 74 -2.73 -7.48 0.56
N VAL A 75 -2.50 -8.10 -0.61
CA VAL A 75 -2.77 -9.52 -0.83
C VAL A 75 -1.86 -10.40 0.02
N SER A 76 -0.65 -9.94 0.37
CA SER A 76 0.29 -10.78 1.12
C SER A 76 -0.08 -10.91 2.60
N SER A 77 -0.44 -9.80 3.24
CA SER A 77 -0.92 -9.77 4.62
C SER A 77 -2.43 -10.03 4.77
N GLN A 78 -3.18 -10.02 3.66
CA GLN A 78 -4.65 -10.11 3.66
C GLN A 78 -5.28 -9.05 4.58
N ALA A 79 -4.77 -7.82 4.49
CA ALA A 79 -5.20 -6.71 5.31
C ALA A 79 -5.24 -5.41 4.50
N TRP A 80 -6.05 -4.46 4.99
CA TRP A 80 -5.97 -3.08 4.53
C TRP A 80 -4.73 -2.42 5.12
N ALA A 81 -3.85 -1.94 4.26
CA ALA A 81 -2.67 -1.17 4.64
C ALA A 81 -2.92 0.31 4.36
N LEU A 82 -2.52 1.17 5.29
CA LEU A 82 -2.53 2.62 5.10
C LEU A 82 -1.40 3.00 4.12
N SER A 83 -1.76 3.51 2.94
CA SER A 83 -0.76 3.86 1.91
C SER A 83 -0.41 5.36 1.92
N GLU A 84 -1.39 6.24 2.14
CA GLU A 84 -1.18 7.69 2.09
C GLU A 84 -2.16 8.41 3.02
N THR A 85 -1.74 9.54 3.58
CA THR A 85 -2.63 10.41 4.37
C THR A 85 -2.70 11.81 3.79
N PHE A 86 -3.87 12.43 3.83
CA PHE A 86 -4.10 13.74 3.27
C PHE A 86 -4.22 14.82 4.35
N ASP A 87 -4.14 16.09 3.93
CA ASP A 87 -4.21 17.26 4.82
C ASP A 87 -5.62 17.54 5.34
N PHE A 88 -6.66 16.97 4.73
CA PHE A 88 -8.03 17.15 5.21
C PHE A 88 -8.18 16.50 6.59
N ALA A 89 -8.66 17.29 7.55
CA ALA A 89 -8.90 16.84 8.92
C ALA A 89 -10.24 17.33 9.47
N PHE A 90 -10.86 16.50 10.30
CA PHE A 90 -12.14 16.78 10.93
C PHE A 90 -12.05 16.64 12.45
N CYS A 91 -12.64 17.59 13.18
CA CYS A 91 -12.75 17.52 14.64
C CYS A 91 -14.14 17.05 15.05
N HIS A 92 -14.20 15.95 15.81
CA HIS A 92 -15.43 15.38 16.33
C HIS A 92 -15.97 16.11 17.56
N GLN A 93 -15.18 16.96 18.25
CA GLN A 93 -15.71 17.78 19.35
C GLN A 93 -16.43 19.03 18.85
N CYS A 94 -15.86 19.75 17.88
CA CYS A 94 -16.48 20.98 17.35
C CYS A 94 -17.28 20.74 16.06
N HIS A 95 -17.29 19.50 15.54
CA HIS A 95 -18.03 19.04 14.36
C HIS A 95 -17.71 19.87 13.10
N ARG A 96 -16.42 20.17 12.87
CA ARG A 96 -15.95 21.04 11.78
C ARG A 96 -14.62 20.55 11.23
N GLU A 97 -14.35 20.93 9.99
CA GLU A 97 -13.01 20.84 9.38
C GLU A 97 -11.98 21.65 10.18
N THR A 98 -10.79 21.09 10.33
CA THR A 98 -9.71 21.68 11.11
C THR A 98 -8.34 21.33 10.53
N ARG A 99 -7.32 22.08 10.97
CA ARG A 99 -5.93 21.67 10.88
C ARG A 99 -5.51 21.04 12.21
N LEU A 100 -4.48 20.21 12.16
CA LEU A 100 -4.00 19.45 13.31
C LEU A 100 -2.77 20.12 13.92
N ALA A 101 -2.87 20.53 15.19
CA ALA A 101 -1.74 20.93 16.01
C ALA A 101 -1.08 19.69 16.62
N VAL A 102 0.24 19.56 16.46
CA VAL A 102 1.03 18.48 17.07
C VAL A 102 1.55 18.92 18.43
N ARG A 103 1.43 18.07 19.45
CA ARG A 103 1.96 18.33 20.80
C ARG A 103 2.69 17.09 21.32
N PRO A 104 3.79 17.26 22.08
CA PRO A 104 4.46 16.12 22.73
C PRO A 104 3.58 15.53 23.83
N VAL A 105 3.66 14.20 23.99
CA VAL A 105 3.06 13.47 25.11
C VAL A 105 4.21 12.87 25.92
N GLY A 106 4.27 13.19 27.21
CA GLY A 106 5.29 12.72 28.15
C GLY A 106 4.91 11.43 28.85
#